data_AF-A0A1I3GIX0-F1
#
_entry.id   AF-A0A1I3GIX0-F1
#
_cell.length_a   1.000
_cell.length_b   1.000
_cell.length_c   1.000
_cell.angle_alpha   90.00
_cell.angle_beta   90.00
_cell.angle_gamma   90.00
#
_symmetry.space_group_name_H-M   'P 1'
#
loop_
_entity.id
_entity.type
_entity.pdbx_description
1 polymer ?
#
loop_
_entity_poly.entity_id
_entity_poly.type
_entity_poly.pdbx_seq_one_letter_code
_entity_poly.pdbx_strand_id
1 'polypeptide(L)'
;MSQPRPPNRVFPTGAPGIQTLTTVIISVVVVCGLYFGRAVLVPITLAVLLSFLLAPLVGVLRRLRIGQVPSIVVAVVIALVTLLAVSTLIAAQFAQLATDLPQYQVAIEAKIETVQEKTIGRADALLSRASTALQGVMPKARPQHGGRAQRPTAAAPMPVEVHEPMPSPLELTRRVFSPVVGPLETMFIVIVVTIFILFQREDLRDRLIRLFGSSDLHRTTTALNDAAKRLSRYFVAQLGVNLGTGAVISTGLAIIGVPGALLFGVLTALLRFVPYIGTWIAAILATVLAAAIQPQWTMGVLTLVLFVVVDIVAGQIVEPLLYGHSSGLSPLAVVVAAIFWSWLWGPIGLVLSTPLTLCLVTLGRYADRLKFIAVLLGDQPALTPAQMFYQRLLADDPQEAIDQAMRLLRDLPLIDYYDNVAREGLRLARTDTLRGVFSPEQLVRMNESLLDIVESLEDIGGAPDERLKLEIAGAVESAGPAADANADGAREREHDLAALIAPARGANVLCIAGRGAFDDAAVAIAVQLLTRFGLAPAAATYEQFRKRHTDPDATGDATIVCVLTLDAAEAPLYLQNLLRRVQERAPAATLIVGVGGPGESVAGASADSDARSAATFRDLVGLCLLAGGVAARP
;
A
#
# COMPACT_ATOMS: atom_id res chain seq x y z
N MET A 1 51.45 -23.19 -0.83
CA MET A 1 51.12 -22.93 0.59
C MET A 1 50.14 -21.77 0.65
N SER A 2 48.86 -22.09 0.70
CA SER A 2 47.74 -21.14 0.76
C SER A 2 47.60 -20.59 2.18
N GLN A 3 47.88 -19.30 2.38
CA GLN A 3 47.61 -18.64 3.66
C GLN A 3 46.08 -18.62 3.92
N PRO A 4 45.61 -18.97 5.12
CA PRO A 4 44.21 -18.84 5.47
C PRO A 4 43.82 -17.35 5.55
N ARG A 5 42.73 -16.98 4.87
CA ARG A 5 42.12 -15.64 4.92
C ARG A 5 41.85 -15.24 6.38
N PRO A 6 42.17 -14.00 6.81
CA PRO A 6 41.74 -13.55 8.13
C PRO A 6 40.21 -13.59 8.19
N PRO A 7 39.61 -14.19 9.24
CA PRO A 7 38.16 -14.26 9.37
C PRO A 7 37.60 -12.84 9.43
N ASN A 8 36.52 -12.61 8.67
CA ASN A 8 35.78 -11.37 8.65
C ASN A 8 35.34 -11.06 10.10
N ARG A 9 35.94 -10.06 10.75
CA ARG A 9 35.57 -9.67 12.12
C ARG A 9 34.24 -8.93 12.06
N VAL A 10 33.15 -9.68 11.98
CA VAL A 10 31.81 -9.16 12.28
C VAL A 10 31.81 -8.84 13.77
N PHE A 11 31.81 -7.55 14.12
CA PHE A 11 31.59 -7.15 15.50
C PHE A 11 30.27 -7.79 15.97
N PRO A 12 30.23 -8.50 17.12
CA PRO A 12 28.98 -8.99 17.65
C PRO A 12 28.05 -7.79 17.81
N THR A 13 26.85 -7.89 17.24
CA THR A 13 25.78 -6.92 17.49
C THR A 13 25.67 -6.74 19.00
N GLY A 14 25.92 -5.52 19.49
CA GLY A 14 25.86 -5.23 20.92
C GLY A 14 24.55 -5.76 21.50
N ALA A 15 24.60 -6.29 22.74
CA ALA A 15 23.41 -6.70 23.47
C ALA A 15 22.33 -5.62 23.34
N PRO A 16 21.05 -5.98 23.13
CA PRO A 16 19.98 -5.01 22.87
C PRO A 16 20.08 -3.90 23.90
N GLY A 17 20.33 -2.68 23.42
CA GLY A 17 20.56 -1.53 24.29
C GLY A 17 19.37 -1.35 25.23
N ILE A 18 19.60 -0.74 26.39
CA ILE A 18 18.56 -0.44 27.38
C ILE A 18 17.32 0.18 26.72
N GLN A 19 17.50 0.98 25.68
CA GLN A 19 16.44 1.59 24.87
C GLN A 19 15.52 0.56 24.17
N THR A 20 16.06 -0.52 23.62
CA THR A 20 15.27 -1.60 23.01
C THR A 20 14.47 -2.34 24.08
N LEU A 21 15.06 -2.59 25.25
CA LEU A 21 14.34 -3.21 26.36
C LEU A 21 13.23 -2.30 26.90
N THR A 22 13.49 -1.00 27.06
CA THR A 22 12.49 -0.02 27.51
C THR A 22 11.32 0.08 26.53
N THR A 23 11.58 0.10 25.23
CA THR A 23 10.52 0.14 24.21
C THR A 23 9.65 -1.11 24.21
N VAL A 24 10.25 -2.29 24.39
CA VAL A 24 9.49 -3.55 24.55
C VAL A 24 8.62 -3.51 25.81
N ILE A 25 9.17 -3.08 26.96
CA ILE A 25 8.41 -2.98 28.20
C ILE A 25 7.24 -2.01 28.06
N ILE A 26 7.46 -0.81 27.50
CA ILE A 26 6.41 0.18 27.26
C ILE A 26 5.32 -0.41 26.36
N SER A 27 5.71 -1.12 25.29
CA SER A 27 4.76 -1.74 24.36
C SER A 27 3.89 -2.79 25.07
N VAL A 28 4.47 -3.65 25.90
CA VAL A 28 3.73 -4.64 26.69
C VAL A 28 2.77 -3.96 27.67
N VAL A 29 3.23 -2.93 28.40
CA VAL A 29 2.38 -2.18 29.34
C VAL A 29 1.19 -1.53 28.62
N VAL A 30 1.42 -0.94 27.45
CA VAL A 30 0.34 -0.35 26.63
C VAL A 30 -0.66 -1.42 26.20
N VAL A 31 -0.21 -2.56 25.69
CA VAL A 31 -1.10 -3.66 25.27
C VAL A 31 -1.90 -4.21 26.46
N CYS A 32 -1.27 -4.42 27.61
CA CYS A 32 -1.96 -4.82 28.83
C CYS A 32 -3.01 -3.77 29.26
N GLY A 33 -2.65 -2.49 29.22
CA GLY A 33 -3.58 -1.40 29.51
C GLY A 33 -4.79 -1.37 28.57
N LEU A 34 -4.59 -1.59 27.27
CA LEU A 34 -5.68 -1.68 26.29
C LEU A 34 -6.58 -2.90 26.51
N TYR A 35 -6.01 -4.03 26.93
CA TYR A 35 -6.75 -5.26 27.20
C TYR A 35 -7.62 -5.13 28.46
N PHE A 36 -7.03 -4.72 29.58
CA PHE A 36 -7.74 -4.57 30.85
C PHE A 36 -8.71 -3.36 30.83
N GLY A 37 -8.36 -2.30 30.11
CA GLY A 37 -9.19 -1.10 29.95
C GLY A 37 -10.35 -1.23 28.97
N ARG A 38 -10.57 -2.40 28.34
CA ARG A 38 -11.56 -2.59 27.26
C ARG A 38 -12.98 -2.14 27.61
N ALA A 39 -13.41 -2.29 28.87
CA ALA A 39 -14.75 -1.88 29.31
C ALA A 39 -14.99 -0.37 29.19
N VAL A 40 -13.93 0.44 29.27
CA VAL A 40 -13.99 1.91 29.13
C VAL A 40 -13.52 2.35 27.75
N LEU A 41 -12.46 1.72 27.23
CA LEU A 41 -11.83 2.11 25.96
C LEU A 41 -12.69 1.78 24.74
N VAL A 42 -13.43 0.67 24.75
CA VAL A 42 -14.28 0.27 23.62
C VAL A 42 -15.39 1.29 23.37
N PRO A 43 -16.20 1.70 24.37
CA PRO A 43 -17.20 2.76 24.18
C PRO A 43 -16.60 4.10 23.74
N ILE A 44 -15.46 4.52 24.31
CA ILE A 44 -14.78 5.77 23.91
C ILE A 44 -14.33 5.68 22.46
N THR A 45 -13.75 4.56 22.06
CA THR A 45 -13.30 4.35 20.67
C THR A 45 -14.48 4.40 19.72
N LEU A 46 -15.56 3.67 20.00
CA LEU A 46 -16.79 3.70 19.21
C LEU A 46 -17.34 5.13 19.10
N ALA A 47 -17.32 5.90 20.19
CA ALA A 47 -17.76 7.29 20.18
C ALA A 47 -16.86 8.19 19.33
N VAL A 48 -15.54 8.03 19.39
CA VAL A 48 -14.59 8.74 18.52
C VAL A 48 -14.88 8.41 17.05
N LEU A 49 -15.04 7.13 16.69
CA LEU A 49 -15.33 6.74 15.32
C LEU A 49 -16.71 7.25 14.84
N LEU A 50 -17.72 7.14 15.69
CA LEU A 50 -19.06 7.67 15.41
C LEU A 50 -19.02 9.19 15.24
N SER A 51 -18.19 9.90 16.01
CA SER A 51 -17.99 11.34 15.85
C SER A 51 -17.40 11.70 14.48
N PHE A 52 -16.47 10.90 13.94
CA PHE A 52 -15.92 11.10 12.60
C PHE A 52 -16.95 10.85 11.50
N LEU A 53 -17.86 9.90 11.71
CA LEU A 53 -18.96 9.60 10.80
C LEU A 53 -20.04 10.70 10.83
N LEU A 54 -20.34 11.26 12.01
CA LEU A 54 -21.34 12.33 12.18
C LEU A 54 -20.80 13.73 11.87
N ALA A 55 -19.49 13.97 11.98
CA ALA A 55 -18.88 15.28 11.69
C ALA A 55 -19.29 15.91 10.34
N PRO A 56 -19.30 15.19 9.20
CA PRO A 56 -19.74 15.77 7.93
C PRO A 56 -21.23 16.09 7.94
N LEU A 57 -22.07 15.27 8.56
CA LEU A 57 -23.50 15.54 8.75
C LEU A 57 -23.71 16.82 9.56
N VAL A 58 -23.05 16.94 10.72
CA VAL A 58 -23.08 18.17 11.55
C VAL A 58 -22.59 19.39 10.75
N GLY A 59 -21.56 19.23 9.91
CA GLY A 59 -21.06 20.28 9.04
C GLY A 59 -22.08 20.75 8.00
N VAL A 60 -22.83 19.82 7.40
CA VAL A 60 -23.92 20.15 6.46
C VAL A 60 -25.07 20.87 7.17
N LEU A 61 -25.48 20.39 8.36
CA LEU A 61 -26.52 21.05 9.16
C LEU A 61 -26.11 22.46 9.58
N ARG A 62 -24.83 22.66 9.93
CA ARG A 62 -24.29 23.98 10.26
C ARG A 62 -24.29 24.92 9.05
N ARG A 63 -24.06 24.41 7.84
CA ARG A 63 -24.17 25.19 6.58
C ARG A 63 -25.62 25.61 6.30
N LEU A 64 -26.60 24.85 6.77
CA LEU A 64 -28.03 25.19 6.73
C LEU A 64 -28.44 26.21 7.82
N ARG A 65 -27.48 26.91 8.44
CA ARG A 65 -27.66 27.92 9.50
C ARG A 65 -28.29 27.43 10.80
N ILE A 66 -28.34 26.12 11.02
CA ILE A 66 -28.68 25.54 12.32
C ILE A 66 -27.42 25.70 13.20
N GLY A 67 -27.49 26.41 14.32
CA GLY A 67 -26.32 26.66 15.21
C GLY A 67 -25.57 25.37 15.61
N GLN A 68 -24.39 25.51 16.24
CA GLN A 68 -23.53 24.36 16.58
C GLN A 68 -24.24 23.30 17.43
N VAL A 69 -24.86 23.72 18.53
CA VAL A 69 -25.55 22.81 19.47
C VAL A 69 -26.73 22.08 18.83
N PRO A 70 -27.71 22.76 18.18
CA PRO A 70 -28.82 22.07 17.54
C PRO A 70 -28.38 21.17 16.38
N SER A 71 -27.32 21.52 15.65
CA SER A 71 -26.78 20.64 14.59
C SER A 71 -26.27 19.31 15.14
N ILE A 72 -25.58 19.34 16.29
CA ILE A 72 -25.08 18.12 16.96
C ILE A 72 -26.25 17.28 17.45
N VAL A 73 -27.22 17.89 18.15
CA VAL A 73 -28.39 17.19 18.69
C VAL A 73 -29.18 16.53 17.56
N VAL A 74 -29.47 17.25 16.47
CA VAL A 74 -30.21 16.70 15.33
C VAL A 74 -29.42 15.56 14.67
N ALA A 75 -28.11 15.70 14.48
CA ALA A 75 -27.29 14.63 13.89
C ALA A 75 -27.29 13.35 14.76
N VAL A 76 -27.20 13.49 16.09
CA VAL A 76 -27.25 12.35 17.01
C VAL A 76 -28.65 11.74 17.06
N VAL A 77 -29.71 12.54 17.04
CA VAL A 77 -31.09 12.04 16.96
C VAL A 77 -31.32 11.27 15.66
N ILE A 78 -30.83 11.77 14.51
CA ILE A 78 -30.88 11.04 13.24
C ILE A 78 -30.14 9.69 13.35
N ALA A 79 -28.95 9.68 13.95
CA ALA A 79 -28.20 8.45 14.16
C ALA A 79 -28.95 7.46 15.07
N LEU A 80 -29.58 7.94 16.15
CA LEU A 80 -30.36 7.12 17.05
C LEU A 80 -31.61 6.54 16.37
N VAL A 81 -32.35 7.38 15.64
CA VAL A 81 -33.55 6.97 14.90
C VAL A 81 -33.20 5.94 13.83
N THR A 82 -32.09 6.12 13.10
CA THR A 82 -31.65 5.14 12.09
C THR A 82 -31.23 3.82 12.72
N LEU A 83 -30.48 3.83 13.83
CA LEU A 83 -30.12 2.59 14.55
C LEU A 83 -31.36 1.86 15.10
N LEU A 84 -32.31 2.60 15.68
CA LEU A 84 -33.57 2.03 16.15
C LEU A 84 -34.39 1.45 15.00
N ALA A 85 -34.53 2.18 13.89
CA ALA A 85 -35.25 1.72 12.71
C ALA A 85 -34.64 0.45 12.09
N VAL A 86 -33.31 0.39 12.00
CA VAL A 86 -32.61 -0.82 11.52
C VAL A 86 -32.80 -1.99 12.48
N SER A 87 -32.69 -1.76 13.79
CA SER A 87 -32.86 -2.80 14.80
C SER A 87 -34.28 -3.36 14.83
N THR A 88 -35.30 -2.49 14.76
CA THR A 88 -36.70 -2.93 14.70
C THR A 88 -37.02 -3.64 13.40
N LEU A 89 -36.47 -3.18 12.27
CA LEU A 89 -36.62 -3.83 10.98
C LEU A 89 -36.02 -5.24 10.99
N ILE A 90 -34.81 -5.42 11.52
CA ILE A 90 -34.18 -6.74 11.66
C ILE A 90 -35.03 -7.64 12.55
N ALA A 91 -35.48 -7.14 13.71
CA ALA A 91 -36.30 -7.91 14.64
C ALA A 91 -37.64 -8.36 14.01
N ALA A 92 -38.30 -7.46 13.26
CA ALA A 92 -39.55 -7.76 12.57
C ALA A 92 -39.35 -8.83 11.49
N GLN A 93 -38.30 -8.70 10.68
CA GLN A 93 -37.97 -9.68 9.64
C GLN A 93 -37.60 -11.04 10.24
N PHE A 94 -36.81 -11.05 11.32
CA PHE A 94 -36.44 -12.28 12.01
C PHE A 94 -37.65 -12.99 12.63
N ALA A 95 -38.57 -12.23 13.24
CA ALA A 95 -39.81 -12.78 13.79
C ALA A 95 -40.70 -13.40 12.69
N GLN A 96 -40.75 -12.79 11.50
CA GLN A 96 -41.42 -13.38 10.33
C GLN A 96 -40.76 -14.71 9.94
N LEU A 97 -39.43 -14.73 9.80
CA LEU A 97 -38.68 -15.96 9.48
C LEU A 97 -38.89 -17.07 10.52
N ALA A 98 -38.98 -16.73 11.81
CA ALA A 98 -39.23 -17.68 12.89
C ALA A 98 -40.67 -18.22 12.89
N THR A 99 -41.64 -17.41 12.49
CA THR A 99 -43.04 -17.86 12.31
C THR A 99 -43.14 -18.83 11.14
N ASP A 100 -42.34 -18.59 10.11
CA ASP A 100 -42.20 -19.40 8.91
C ASP A 100 -41.31 -20.66 9.12
N LEU A 101 -40.80 -20.92 10.32
CA LEU A 101 -39.89 -22.05 10.59
C LEU A 101 -40.52 -23.44 10.35
N PRO A 102 -41.79 -23.71 10.72
CA PRO A 102 -42.39 -25.04 10.54
C PRO A 102 -42.45 -25.50 9.08
N GLN A 103 -42.70 -24.58 8.14
CA GLN A 103 -42.70 -24.88 6.70
C GLN A 103 -41.29 -25.17 6.17
N TYR A 104 -40.25 -24.56 6.76
CA TYR A 104 -38.86 -24.84 6.39
C TYR A 104 -38.40 -26.21 6.91
N GLN A 105 -38.88 -26.66 8.07
CA GLN A 105 -38.58 -28.00 8.59
C GLN A 105 -39.03 -29.11 7.63
N VAL A 106 -40.27 -29.00 7.14
CA VAL A 106 -40.83 -29.96 6.17
C VAL A 106 -40.05 -29.95 4.85
N ALA A 107 -39.63 -28.77 4.38
CA ALA A 107 -38.82 -28.65 3.16
C ALA A 107 -37.40 -29.22 3.31
N ILE A 108 -36.80 -29.09 4.51
CA ILE A 108 -35.49 -29.65 4.84
C ILE A 108 -35.55 -31.17 4.99
N GLU A 109 -36.58 -31.71 5.64
CA GLU A 109 -36.80 -33.16 5.76
C GLU A 109 -36.96 -33.82 4.38
N ALA A 110 -37.78 -33.22 3.50
CA ALA A 110 -37.92 -33.68 2.12
C ALA A 110 -36.61 -33.62 1.30
N LYS A 111 -35.70 -32.68 1.62
CA LYS A 111 -34.36 -32.60 0.99
C LYS A 111 -33.43 -33.69 1.50
N ILE A 112 -33.47 -34.01 2.79
CA ILE A 112 -32.67 -35.10 3.35
C ILE A 112 -33.10 -36.42 2.72
N GLU A 113 -34.41 -36.66 2.59
CA GLU A 113 -34.94 -37.86 1.93
C GLU A 113 -34.58 -37.93 0.44
N THR A 114 -34.69 -36.83 -0.32
CA THR A 114 -34.36 -36.85 -1.77
C THR A 114 -32.87 -36.92 -2.05
N VAL A 115 -32.02 -36.32 -1.21
CA VAL A 115 -30.55 -36.49 -1.27
C VAL A 115 -30.18 -37.90 -0.86
N GLN A 116 -30.82 -38.47 0.16
CA GLN A 116 -30.65 -39.88 0.51
C GLN A 116 -31.14 -40.80 -0.61
N GLU A 117 -32.32 -40.63 -1.21
CA GLU A 117 -32.76 -41.46 -2.34
C GLU A 117 -31.81 -41.38 -3.55
N LYS A 118 -31.31 -40.19 -3.90
CA LYS A 118 -30.40 -40.04 -5.07
C LYS A 118 -28.95 -40.45 -4.80
N THR A 119 -28.53 -40.51 -3.53
CA THR A 119 -27.16 -40.85 -3.13
C THR A 119 -27.06 -42.27 -2.56
N ILE A 120 -27.97 -42.64 -1.65
CA ILE A 120 -28.18 -44.01 -1.16
C ILE A 120 -28.75 -44.89 -2.27
N GLY A 121 -29.74 -44.48 -3.06
CA GLY A 121 -30.25 -45.32 -4.17
C GLY A 121 -29.18 -45.68 -5.22
N ARG A 122 -28.18 -44.82 -5.43
CA ARG A 122 -26.99 -45.14 -6.26
C ARG A 122 -26.00 -46.05 -5.54
N ALA A 123 -25.74 -45.82 -4.25
CA ALA A 123 -24.85 -46.67 -3.45
C ALA A 123 -25.43 -48.07 -3.25
N ASP A 124 -26.74 -48.17 -2.99
CA ASP A 124 -27.48 -49.40 -2.78
C ASP A 124 -27.69 -50.15 -4.10
N ALA A 125 -27.85 -49.47 -5.23
CA ALA A 125 -27.79 -50.10 -6.56
C ALA A 125 -26.39 -50.64 -6.91
N LEU A 126 -25.32 -49.98 -6.47
CA LEU A 126 -23.94 -50.47 -6.65
C LEU A 126 -23.60 -51.61 -5.69
N LEU A 127 -24.03 -51.52 -4.42
CA LEU A 127 -23.87 -52.55 -3.40
C LEU A 127 -24.73 -53.78 -3.69
N SER A 128 -25.95 -53.63 -4.20
CA SER A 128 -26.80 -54.74 -4.64
C SER A 128 -26.25 -55.43 -5.88
N ARG A 129 -25.65 -54.68 -6.83
CA ARG A 129 -24.91 -55.27 -7.97
C ARG A 129 -23.64 -56.00 -7.51
N ALA A 130 -22.92 -55.44 -6.53
CA ALA A 130 -21.76 -56.09 -5.94
C ALA A 130 -22.15 -57.35 -5.14
N SER A 131 -23.25 -57.30 -4.39
CA SER A 131 -23.74 -58.42 -3.58
C SER A 131 -24.40 -59.51 -4.41
N THR A 132 -25.08 -59.20 -5.51
CA THR A 132 -25.56 -60.22 -6.48
C THR A 132 -24.41 -60.86 -7.26
N ALA A 133 -23.34 -60.12 -7.56
CA ALA A 133 -22.11 -60.71 -8.11
C ALA A 133 -21.39 -61.63 -7.11
N LEU A 134 -21.50 -61.35 -5.79
CA LEU A 134 -20.94 -62.16 -4.71
C LEU A 134 -21.84 -63.34 -4.30
N GLN A 135 -23.16 -63.26 -4.47
CA GLN A 135 -24.12 -64.32 -4.13
C GLN A 135 -24.09 -65.52 -5.10
N GLY A 136 -23.36 -65.42 -6.22
CA GLY A 136 -23.08 -66.55 -7.11
C GLY A 136 -22.11 -67.60 -6.52
N VAL A 137 -21.52 -67.36 -5.35
CA VAL A 137 -20.41 -68.17 -4.81
C VAL A 137 -20.69 -68.79 -3.42
N MET A 138 -21.92 -68.72 -2.87
CA MET A 138 -22.20 -69.30 -1.54
C MET A 138 -23.32 -70.37 -1.52
N PRO A 139 -23.10 -71.54 -0.87
CA PRO A 139 -24.13 -72.57 -0.74
C PRO A 139 -25.22 -72.15 0.25
N LYS A 140 -26.46 -72.43 -0.15
CA LYS A 140 -27.71 -72.21 0.59
C LYS A 140 -27.74 -73.04 1.88
N ALA A 141 -27.61 -72.41 3.05
CA ALA A 141 -27.83 -73.06 4.35
C ALA A 141 -29.33 -73.12 4.69
N ARG A 142 -29.78 -74.28 5.17
CA ARG A 142 -31.18 -74.59 5.57
C ARG A 142 -31.60 -73.82 6.83
N PRO A 143 -32.90 -73.49 6.98
CA PRO A 143 -33.42 -72.87 8.19
C PRO A 143 -33.51 -73.88 9.33
N GLN A 144 -32.81 -73.62 10.45
CA GLN A 144 -33.03 -74.33 11.71
C GLN A 144 -34.05 -73.57 12.56
N HIS A 145 -35.12 -74.27 12.91
CA HIS A 145 -36.08 -73.88 13.94
C HIS A 145 -35.44 -74.12 15.31
N GLY A 146 -35.48 -73.12 16.20
CA GLY A 146 -35.01 -73.30 17.56
C GLY A 146 -35.43 -72.18 18.50
N GLY A 147 -36.22 -72.55 19.52
CA GLY A 147 -36.10 -71.99 20.86
C GLY A 147 -36.88 -70.71 21.17
N ARG A 148 -38.17 -70.90 21.48
CA ARG A 148 -38.97 -69.95 22.24
C ARG A 148 -38.35 -69.81 23.65
N ALA A 149 -37.64 -68.71 23.90
CA ALA A 149 -37.21 -68.31 25.24
C ALA A 149 -37.90 -66.99 25.59
N GLN A 150 -38.82 -67.05 26.56
CA GLN A 150 -39.43 -65.90 27.19
C GLN A 150 -38.33 -64.95 27.71
N ARG A 151 -38.28 -63.73 27.17
CA ARG A 151 -37.68 -62.60 27.88
C ARG A 151 -38.71 -62.06 28.87
N PRO A 152 -38.31 -61.70 30.11
CA PRO A 152 -39.21 -61.03 31.04
C PRO A 152 -39.69 -59.72 30.42
N THR A 153 -40.99 -59.46 30.55
CA THR A 153 -41.66 -58.23 30.13
C THR A 153 -40.95 -57.03 30.76
N ALA A 154 -40.08 -56.36 30.01
CA ALA A 154 -39.65 -55.02 30.36
C ALA A 154 -40.90 -54.14 30.35
N ALA A 155 -41.25 -53.58 31.50
CA ALA A 155 -42.34 -52.62 31.63
C ALA A 155 -42.17 -51.54 30.56
N ALA A 156 -43.23 -51.29 29.79
CA ALA A 156 -43.25 -50.16 28.87
C ALA A 156 -42.90 -48.89 29.68
N PRO A 157 -41.86 -48.12 29.30
CA PRO A 157 -41.58 -46.87 29.97
C PRO A 157 -42.81 -45.99 29.81
N MET A 158 -43.48 -45.71 30.92
CA MET A 158 -44.58 -44.76 30.97
C MET A 158 -43.99 -43.41 30.53
N PRO A 159 -44.50 -42.75 29.49
CA PRO A 159 -44.01 -41.43 29.14
C PRO A 159 -44.31 -40.51 30.33
N VAL A 160 -43.26 -40.15 31.06
CA VAL A 160 -43.32 -39.07 32.03
C VAL A 160 -43.43 -37.79 31.20
N GLU A 161 -44.66 -37.35 30.99
CA GLU A 161 -44.94 -36.01 30.48
C GLU A 161 -44.51 -35.04 31.57
N VAL A 162 -43.25 -34.61 31.48
CA VAL A 162 -42.69 -33.54 32.29
C VAL A 162 -43.53 -32.31 31.98
N HIS A 163 -44.52 -32.05 32.84
CA HIS A 163 -45.15 -30.75 32.92
C HIS A 163 -44.05 -29.78 33.37
N GLU A 164 -43.41 -29.13 32.41
CA GLU A 164 -42.59 -27.95 32.71
C GLU A 164 -43.54 -26.96 33.40
N PRO A 165 -43.32 -26.61 34.69
CA PRO A 165 -44.12 -25.59 35.34
C PRO A 165 -44.06 -24.33 34.48
N MET A 166 -45.23 -23.75 34.16
CA MET A 166 -45.32 -22.52 33.36
C MET A 166 -44.24 -21.54 33.85
N PRO A 167 -43.32 -21.09 32.99
CA PRO A 167 -42.24 -20.22 33.41
C PRO A 167 -42.85 -19.03 34.11
N SER A 168 -42.40 -18.76 35.34
CA SER A 168 -42.91 -17.62 36.08
C SER A 168 -42.77 -16.35 35.22
N PRO A 169 -43.74 -15.42 35.20
CA PRO A 169 -43.66 -14.21 34.37
C PRO A 169 -42.36 -13.41 34.57
N LEU A 170 -41.75 -13.54 35.76
CA LEU A 170 -40.46 -12.95 36.11
C LEU A 170 -39.28 -13.64 35.41
N GLU A 171 -39.29 -14.97 35.24
CA GLU A 171 -38.26 -15.70 34.48
C GLU A 171 -38.33 -15.44 32.98
N LEU A 172 -39.54 -15.31 32.43
CA LEU A 172 -39.72 -14.96 31.02
C LEU A 172 -39.20 -13.54 30.73
N THR A 173 -39.49 -12.59 31.62
CA THR A 173 -38.96 -11.22 31.55
C THR A 173 -37.43 -11.23 31.65
N ARG A 174 -36.84 -11.98 32.60
CA ARG A 174 -35.39 -12.04 32.75
C ARG A 174 -34.68 -12.66 31.54
N ARG A 175 -35.26 -13.70 30.92
CA ARG A 175 -34.70 -14.33 29.71
C ARG A 175 -34.75 -13.41 28.48
N VAL A 176 -35.79 -12.59 28.33
CA VAL A 176 -35.94 -11.65 27.20
C VAL A 176 -35.09 -10.39 27.38
N PHE A 177 -35.01 -9.84 28.59
CA PHE A 177 -34.31 -8.57 28.84
C PHE A 177 -32.80 -8.73 29.07
N SER A 178 -32.33 -9.86 29.61
CA SER A 178 -30.89 -10.03 29.94
C SER A 178 -29.92 -9.83 28.77
N PRO A 179 -30.19 -10.25 27.52
CA PRO A 179 -29.28 -10.05 26.39
C PRO A 179 -29.22 -8.59 25.89
N VAL A 180 -30.23 -7.78 26.19
CA VAL A 180 -30.40 -6.43 25.61
C VAL A 180 -29.78 -5.34 26.49
N VAL A 181 -29.70 -5.57 27.81
CA VAL A 181 -29.20 -4.58 28.78
C VAL A 181 -27.75 -4.16 28.51
N GLY A 182 -26.84 -5.12 28.27
CA GLY A 182 -25.43 -4.83 28.04
C GLY A 182 -25.16 -3.94 26.81
N PRO A 183 -25.70 -4.28 25.62
CA PRO A 183 -25.61 -3.43 24.44
C PRO A 183 -26.23 -2.04 24.63
N LEU A 184 -27.36 -1.94 25.34
CA LEU A 184 -28.00 -0.65 25.61
C LEU A 184 -27.15 0.27 26.51
N GLU A 185 -26.53 -0.28 27.55
CA GLU A 185 -25.58 0.47 28.40
C GLU A 185 -24.42 1.02 27.57
N THR A 186 -23.80 0.15 26.76
CA THR A 186 -22.70 0.54 25.88
C THR A 186 -23.14 1.62 24.89
N MET A 187 -24.32 1.45 24.27
CA MET A 187 -24.89 2.41 23.32
C MET A 187 -25.15 3.76 23.98
N PHE A 188 -25.69 3.79 25.20
CA PHE A 188 -25.90 5.01 25.95
C PHE A 188 -24.58 5.75 26.21
N ILE A 189 -23.55 5.04 26.69
CA ILE A 189 -22.22 5.61 26.91
C ILE A 189 -21.65 6.16 25.60
N VAL A 190 -21.71 5.39 24.51
CA VAL A 190 -21.22 5.81 23.19
C VAL A 190 -21.91 7.09 22.74
N ILE A 191 -23.22 7.19 22.88
CA ILE A 191 -23.99 8.38 22.48
C ILE A 191 -23.59 9.59 23.33
N VAL A 192 -23.55 9.45 24.65
CA VAL A 192 -23.17 10.55 25.56
C VAL A 192 -21.76 11.03 25.25
N VAL A 193 -20.78 10.11 25.15
CA VAL A 193 -19.39 10.45 24.83
C VAL A 193 -19.29 11.08 23.44
N THR A 194 -20.05 10.60 22.45
CA THR A 194 -20.08 11.18 21.09
C THR A 194 -20.59 12.62 21.12
N ILE A 195 -21.65 12.91 21.88
CA ILE A 195 -22.18 14.28 22.06
C ILE A 195 -21.08 15.18 22.64
N PHE A 196 -20.42 14.74 23.71
CA PHE A 196 -19.34 15.52 24.33
C PHE A 196 -18.16 15.74 23.39
N ILE A 197 -17.72 14.73 22.64
CA ILE A 197 -16.65 14.84 21.65
C ILE A 197 -17.03 15.83 20.53
N LEU A 198 -18.27 15.76 20.03
CA LEU A 198 -18.74 16.69 18.99
C LEU A 198 -18.88 18.12 19.52
N PHE A 199 -19.31 18.28 20.77
CA PHE A 199 -19.46 19.58 21.42
C PHE A 199 -18.10 20.24 21.68
N GLN A 200 -17.15 19.50 22.23
CA GLN A 200 -15.80 19.96 22.56
C GLN A 200 -14.77 19.68 21.46
N ARG A 201 -15.20 19.45 20.22
CA ARG A 201 -14.31 19.01 19.13
C ARG A 201 -13.12 19.96 18.93
N GLU A 202 -13.37 21.26 19.00
CA GLU A 202 -12.36 22.30 18.83
C GLU A 202 -11.38 22.30 20.02
N ASP A 203 -11.90 22.31 21.25
CA ASP A 203 -11.08 22.25 22.48
C ASP A 203 -10.23 20.97 22.59
N LEU A 204 -10.82 19.81 22.26
CA LEU A 204 -10.13 18.52 22.28
C LEU A 204 -8.99 18.52 21.26
N ARG A 205 -9.24 19.06 20.07
CA ARG A 205 -8.20 19.23 19.04
C ARG A 205 -7.07 20.13 19.52
N ASP A 206 -7.38 21.28 20.12
CA ASP A 206 -6.36 22.22 20.59
C ASP A 206 -5.53 21.64 21.75
N ARG A 207 -6.15 20.87 22.64
CA ARG A 207 -5.46 20.12 23.69
C ARG A 207 -4.53 19.05 23.12
N LEU A 208 -4.96 18.32 22.09
CA LEU A 208 -4.12 17.34 21.39
C LEU A 208 -2.94 18.02 20.69
N ILE A 209 -3.17 19.13 19.99
CA ILE A 209 -2.11 19.91 19.35
C ILE A 209 -1.07 20.34 20.39
N ARG A 210 -1.49 20.81 21.57
CA ARG A 210 -0.59 21.20 22.64
C ARG A 210 0.20 20.02 23.23
N LEU A 211 -0.38 18.82 23.27
CA LEU A 211 0.29 17.63 23.80
C LEU A 211 1.34 17.07 22.82
N PHE A 212 1.06 17.11 21.52
CA PHE A 212 1.90 16.51 20.48
C PHE A 212 2.81 17.50 19.73
N GLY A 213 2.54 18.81 19.79
CA GLY A 213 3.14 19.83 18.92
C GLY A 213 4.08 20.82 19.61
N SER A 214 4.81 20.41 20.65
CA SER A 214 5.67 21.31 21.44
C SER A 214 6.83 21.93 20.64
N SER A 215 7.17 21.41 19.47
CA SER A 215 8.26 21.88 18.61
C SER A 215 7.81 22.61 17.34
N ASP A 216 6.63 22.29 16.79
CA ASP A 216 6.10 22.93 15.57
C ASP A 216 4.56 22.87 15.55
N LEU A 217 3.94 23.92 16.11
CA LEU A 217 2.49 24.02 16.25
C LEU A 217 1.78 24.04 14.89
N HIS A 218 2.35 24.70 13.88
CA HIS A 218 1.74 24.83 12.57
C HIS A 218 1.73 23.49 11.81
N ARG A 219 2.86 22.77 11.79
CA ARG A 219 2.93 21.41 11.20
C ARG A 219 2.02 20.44 11.93
N THR A 220 1.99 20.46 13.26
CA THR A 220 1.13 19.56 14.05
C THR A 220 -0.36 19.83 13.82
N THR A 221 -0.74 21.10 13.72
CA THR A 221 -2.12 21.53 13.48
C THR A 221 -2.63 21.13 12.10
N THR A 222 -1.80 21.33 11.07
CA THR A 222 -2.12 20.97 9.68
C THR A 222 -2.17 19.44 9.53
N ALA A 223 -1.22 18.72 10.12
CA ALA A 223 -1.17 17.27 10.22
C ALA A 223 -2.44 16.65 10.85
N LEU A 224 -2.80 17.09 12.06
CA LEU A 224 -3.98 16.55 12.76
C LEU A 224 -5.30 16.84 12.02
N ASN A 225 -5.40 17.99 11.37
CA ASN A 225 -6.55 18.32 10.54
C ASN A 225 -6.65 17.43 9.30
N ASP A 226 -5.52 17.21 8.62
CA ASP A 226 -5.49 16.35 7.44
C ASP A 226 -5.82 14.90 7.83
N ALA A 227 -5.25 14.41 8.94
CA ALA A 227 -5.57 13.12 9.53
C ALA A 227 -7.07 12.97 9.82
N ALA A 228 -7.69 13.93 10.52
CA ALA A 228 -9.11 13.90 10.86
C ALA A 228 -10.02 13.93 9.61
N LYS A 229 -9.64 14.71 8.58
CA LYS A 229 -10.38 14.78 7.31
C LYS A 229 -10.28 13.47 6.53
N ARG A 230 -9.09 12.88 6.44
CA ARG A 230 -8.86 11.58 5.79
C ARG A 230 -9.70 10.49 6.45
N LEU A 231 -9.65 10.44 7.78
CA LEU A 231 -10.38 9.44 8.55
C LEU A 231 -11.90 9.59 8.41
N SER A 232 -12.43 10.81 8.50
CA SER A 232 -13.86 11.08 8.28
C SER A 232 -14.31 10.71 6.85
N ARG A 233 -13.51 11.06 5.82
CA ARG A 233 -13.80 10.69 4.44
C ARG A 233 -13.85 9.17 4.25
N TYR A 234 -12.89 8.45 4.82
CA TYR A 234 -12.85 7.00 4.79
C TYR A 234 -14.12 6.39 5.40
N PHE A 235 -14.54 6.82 6.59
CA PHE A 235 -15.75 6.28 7.24
C PHE A 235 -17.04 6.55 6.46
N VAL A 236 -17.18 7.75 5.90
CA VAL A 236 -18.35 8.08 5.07
C VAL A 236 -18.36 7.23 3.80
N ALA A 237 -17.21 7.10 3.14
CA ALA A 237 -17.09 6.26 1.95
C ALA A 237 -17.39 4.79 2.29
N GLN A 238 -16.85 4.26 3.40
CA GLN A 238 -17.14 2.90 3.87
C GLN A 238 -18.63 2.70 4.15
N LEU A 239 -19.28 3.64 4.84
CA LEU A 239 -20.73 3.56 5.06
C LEU A 239 -21.49 3.56 3.72
N GLY A 240 -21.09 4.43 2.78
CA GLY A 240 -21.70 4.51 1.45
C GLY A 240 -21.55 3.21 0.65
N VAL A 241 -20.34 2.63 0.62
CA VAL A 241 -20.07 1.34 -0.04
C VAL A 241 -20.87 0.22 0.61
N ASN A 242 -20.90 0.14 1.93
CA ASN A 242 -21.62 -0.90 2.66
C ASN A 242 -23.14 -0.81 2.41
N LEU A 243 -23.71 0.40 2.48
CA LEU A 243 -25.14 0.61 2.20
C LEU A 243 -25.47 0.34 0.73
N GLY A 244 -24.63 0.78 -0.21
CA GLY A 244 -24.81 0.50 -1.64
C GLY A 244 -24.77 -0.99 -1.94
N THR A 245 -23.78 -1.70 -1.38
CA THR A 245 -23.66 -3.17 -1.50
C THR A 245 -24.88 -3.87 -0.93
N GLY A 246 -25.32 -3.48 0.28
CA GLY A 246 -26.52 -4.02 0.91
C GLY A 246 -27.79 -3.79 0.10
N ALA A 247 -27.93 -2.61 -0.53
CA ALA A 247 -29.05 -2.31 -1.42
C ALA A 247 -29.05 -3.15 -2.70
N VAL A 248 -27.87 -3.36 -3.31
CA VAL A 248 -27.72 -4.23 -4.49
C VAL A 248 -28.04 -5.68 -4.13
N ILE A 249 -27.53 -6.19 -3.01
CA ILE A 249 -27.85 -7.53 -2.52
C ILE A 249 -29.35 -7.66 -2.22
N SER A 250 -29.94 -6.71 -1.50
CA SER A 250 -31.39 -6.71 -1.22
C SER A 250 -32.21 -6.76 -2.51
N THR A 251 -31.83 -5.97 -3.52
CA THR A 251 -32.54 -5.92 -4.80
C THR A 251 -32.36 -7.22 -5.57
N GLY A 252 -31.14 -7.75 -5.65
CA GLY A 252 -30.85 -9.01 -6.33
C GLY A 252 -31.55 -10.20 -5.67
N LEU A 253 -31.57 -10.28 -4.34
CA LEU A 253 -32.31 -11.30 -3.61
C LEU A 253 -33.82 -11.20 -3.81
N ALA A 254 -34.36 -9.97 -3.88
CA ALA A 254 -35.77 -9.76 -4.18
C ALA A 254 -36.12 -10.22 -5.61
N ILE A 255 -35.24 -9.98 -6.59
CA ILE A 255 -35.40 -10.47 -7.98
C ILE A 255 -35.35 -12.00 -8.04
N ILE A 256 -34.47 -12.63 -7.27
CA ILE A 256 -34.39 -14.11 -7.16
C ILE A 256 -35.62 -14.69 -6.43
N GLY A 257 -36.33 -13.86 -5.65
CA GLY A 257 -37.51 -14.25 -4.87
C GLY A 257 -37.19 -14.77 -3.47
N VAL A 258 -36.01 -14.46 -2.92
CA VAL A 258 -35.61 -14.87 -1.57
C VAL A 258 -36.40 -14.09 -0.52
N PRO A 259 -37.11 -14.77 0.40
CA PRO A 259 -37.82 -14.09 1.48
C PRO A 259 -36.82 -13.45 2.44
N GLY A 260 -37.19 -12.29 2.99
CA GLY A 260 -36.27 -11.50 3.80
C GLY A 260 -35.11 -10.89 3.00
N ALA A 261 -35.27 -10.66 1.69
CA ALA A 261 -34.25 -10.00 0.86
C ALA A 261 -33.70 -8.71 1.50
N LEU A 262 -34.58 -7.88 2.06
CA LEU A 262 -34.21 -6.66 2.78
C LEU A 262 -33.41 -6.94 4.06
N LEU A 263 -33.80 -7.97 4.82
CA LEU A 263 -33.06 -8.41 6.00
C LEU A 263 -31.63 -8.78 5.65
N PHE A 264 -31.42 -9.59 4.62
CA PHE A 264 -30.07 -10.01 4.20
C PHE A 264 -29.28 -8.86 3.59
N GLY A 265 -29.92 -7.93 2.87
CA GLY A 265 -29.26 -6.71 2.39
C GLY A 265 -28.76 -5.82 3.54
N VAL A 266 -29.62 -5.56 4.53
CA VAL A 266 -29.25 -4.81 5.75
C VAL A 266 -28.17 -5.55 6.55
N LEU A 267 -28.32 -6.85 6.73
CA LEU A 267 -27.33 -7.68 7.40
C LEU A 267 -25.98 -7.64 6.68
N THR A 268 -25.98 -7.66 5.35
CA THR A 268 -24.76 -7.52 4.54
C THR A 268 -24.12 -6.15 4.76
N ALA A 269 -24.89 -5.07 4.72
CA ALA A 269 -24.37 -3.72 4.97
C ALA A 269 -23.74 -3.59 6.37
N LEU A 270 -24.35 -4.18 7.40
CA LEU A 270 -23.84 -4.17 8.76
C LEU A 270 -22.61 -5.08 8.93
N LEU A 271 -22.68 -6.31 8.43
CA LEU A 271 -21.59 -7.26 8.57
C LEU A 271 -20.36 -6.87 7.75
N ARG A 272 -20.50 -6.12 6.65
CA ARG A 272 -19.36 -5.68 5.83
C ARG A 272 -18.40 -4.72 6.58
N PHE A 273 -18.76 -4.20 7.75
CA PHE A 273 -17.78 -3.58 8.65
C PHE A 273 -16.75 -4.58 9.19
N VAL A 274 -17.06 -5.87 9.22
CA VAL A 274 -16.13 -6.96 9.55
C VAL A 274 -15.29 -7.30 8.31
N PRO A 275 -13.98 -7.04 8.31
CA PRO A 275 -13.13 -7.29 7.15
C PRO A 275 -13.08 -8.78 6.80
N TYR A 276 -13.04 -9.09 5.49
CA TYR A 276 -12.94 -10.42 4.88
C TYR A 276 -14.05 -11.43 5.18
N ILE A 277 -14.73 -11.35 6.31
CA ILE A 277 -15.64 -12.39 6.80
C ILE A 277 -17.10 -11.93 6.72
N GLY A 278 -17.35 -10.63 6.85
CA GLY A 278 -18.69 -10.06 6.96
C GLY A 278 -19.65 -10.43 5.83
N THR A 279 -19.25 -10.18 4.58
CA THR A 279 -20.06 -10.53 3.40
C THR A 279 -20.32 -12.04 3.34
N TRP A 280 -19.34 -12.88 3.67
CA TRP A 280 -19.48 -14.33 3.59
C TRP A 280 -20.43 -14.89 4.64
N ILE A 281 -20.45 -14.34 5.87
CA ILE A 281 -21.44 -14.72 6.86
C ILE A 281 -22.85 -14.41 6.33
N ALA A 282 -23.07 -13.21 5.79
CA ALA A 282 -24.36 -12.86 5.20
C ALA A 282 -24.72 -13.77 4.00
N ALA A 283 -23.75 -14.05 3.14
CA ALA A 283 -23.92 -14.90 1.97
C ALA A 283 -24.31 -16.34 2.36
N ILE A 284 -23.63 -16.93 3.35
CA ILE A 284 -23.91 -18.29 3.82
C ILE A 284 -25.32 -18.34 4.41
N LEU A 285 -25.68 -17.40 5.30
CA LEU A 285 -27.01 -17.38 5.92
C LEU A 285 -28.12 -17.23 4.86
N ALA A 286 -27.95 -16.30 3.91
CA ALA A 286 -28.91 -16.11 2.83
C ALA A 286 -29.01 -17.33 1.90
N THR A 287 -27.87 -17.92 1.55
CA THR A 287 -27.78 -19.09 0.65
C THR A 287 -28.41 -20.33 1.29
N VAL A 288 -28.15 -20.57 2.58
CA VAL A 288 -28.75 -21.69 3.31
C VAL A 288 -30.26 -21.55 3.37
N LEU A 289 -30.76 -20.35 3.68
CA LEU A 289 -32.20 -20.11 3.68
C LEU A 289 -32.80 -20.28 2.27
N ALA A 290 -32.21 -19.66 1.25
CA ALA A 290 -32.64 -19.78 -0.15
C ALA A 290 -32.65 -21.24 -0.63
N ALA A 291 -31.64 -22.02 -0.24
CA ALA A 291 -31.55 -23.43 -0.56
C ALA A 291 -32.55 -24.30 0.20
N ALA A 292 -33.05 -23.85 1.35
CA ALA A 292 -34.04 -24.58 2.15
C ALA A 292 -35.47 -24.44 1.60
N ILE A 293 -35.80 -23.31 0.97
CA ILE A 293 -37.19 -22.98 0.59
C ILE A 293 -37.67 -23.74 -0.65
N GLN A 294 -36.85 -23.81 -1.71
CA GLN A 294 -37.24 -24.46 -2.96
C GLN A 294 -36.67 -25.89 -3.07
N PRO A 295 -37.43 -26.85 -3.63
CA PRO A 295 -36.93 -28.21 -3.86
C PRO A 295 -35.63 -28.23 -4.68
N GLN A 296 -35.51 -27.32 -5.66
CA GLN A 296 -34.36 -27.18 -6.54
C GLN A 296 -33.26 -26.32 -5.91
N TRP A 297 -31.99 -26.66 -6.18
CA TRP A 297 -30.83 -25.90 -5.70
C TRP A 297 -30.64 -24.55 -6.41
N THR A 298 -31.39 -24.28 -7.48
CA THR A 298 -31.24 -23.10 -8.34
C THR A 298 -31.25 -21.80 -7.54
N MET A 299 -32.20 -21.65 -6.61
CA MET A 299 -32.35 -20.45 -5.80
C MET A 299 -31.11 -20.21 -4.92
N GLY A 300 -30.64 -21.23 -4.20
CA GLY A 300 -29.43 -21.15 -3.39
C GLY A 300 -28.17 -20.85 -4.23
N VAL A 301 -28.02 -21.50 -5.40
CA VAL A 301 -26.88 -21.24 -6.29
C VAL A 301 -26.91 -19.81 -6.84
N LEU A 302 -28.07 -19.31 -7.28
CA LEU A 302 -28.22 -17.93 -7.76
C LEU A 302 -27.94 -16.92 -6.64
N THR A 303 -28.38 -17.20 -5.42
CA THR A 303 -28.06 -16.38 -4.24
C THR A 303 -26.56 -16.33 -4.00
N LEU A 304 -25.87 -17.48 -4.00
CA LEU A 304 -24.41 -17.52 -3.82
C LEU A 304 -23.68 -16.75 -4.93
N VAL A 305 -24.08 -16.97 -6.19
CA VAL A 305 -23.50 -16.27 -7.35
C VAL A 305 -23.69 -14.75 -7.23
N LEU A 306 -24.89 -14.30 -6.82
CA LEU A 306 -25.15 -12.88 -6.58
C LEU A 306 -24.17 -12.30 -5.55
N PHE A 307 -24.00 -12.95 -4.39
CA PHE A 307 -23.07 -12.48 -3.36
C PHE A 307 -21.63 -12.44 -3.87
N VAL A 308 -21.16 -13.48 -4.57
CA VAL A 308 -19.80 -13.54 -5.12
C VAL A 308 -19.56 -12.44 -6.15
N VAL A 309 -20.48 -12.26 -7.11
CA VAL A 309 -20.37 -11.23 -8.15
C VAL A 309 -20.36 -9.85 -7.53
N VAL A 310 -21.28 -9.57 -6.60
CA VAL A 310 -21.37 -8.27 -5.94
C VAL A 310 -20.14 -8.00 -5.08
N ASP A 311 -19.60 -8.98 -4.36
CA ASP A 311 -18.40 -8.79 -3.54
C ASP A 311 -17.15 -8.53 -4.40
N ILE A 312 -17.01 -9.23 -5.54
CA ILE A 312 -15.95 -8.98 -6.52
C ILE A 312 -16.08 -7.57 -7.12
N VAL A 313 -17.27 -7.19 -7.59
CA VAL A 313 -17.50 -5.86 -8.17
C VAL A 313 -17.27 -4.77 -7.13
N ALA A 314 -17.76 -4.95 -5.90
CA ALA A 314 -17.55 -4.00 -4.83
C ALA A 314 -16.05 -3.86 -4.51
N GLY A 315 -15.36 -4.97 -4.25
CA GLY A 315 -13.95 -4.95 -3.83
C GLY A 315 -12.95 -4.56 -4.93
N GLN A 316 -13.20 -4.93 -6.19
CA GLN A 316 -12.24 -4.70 -7.29
C GLN A 316 -12.54 -3.45 -8.12
N ILE A 317 -13.77 -2.94 -8.10
CA ILE A 317 -14.18 -1.78 -8.91
C ILE A 317 -14.60 -0.62 -8.01
N VAL A 318 -15.58 -0.83 -7.14
CA VAL A 318 -16.19 0.28 -6.37
C VAL A 318 -15.23 0.83 -5.33
N GLU A 319 -14.55 -0.03 -4.59
CA GLU A 319 -13.62 0.38 -3.53
C GLU A 319 -12.41 1.16 -4.07
N PRO A 320 -11.68 0.71 -5.12
CA PRO A 320 -10.59 1.49 -5.69
C PRO A 320 -11.03 2.85 -6.25
N LEU A 321 -12.23 2.92 -6.85
CA LEU A 321 -12.76 4.18 -7.39
C LEU A 321 -13.10 5.20 -6.29
N LEU A 322 -13.56 4.75 -5.12
CA LEU A 322 -13.96 5.63 -4.02
C LEU A 322 -12.81 5.98 -3.07
N TYR A 323 -11.90 5.04 -2.83
CA TYR A 323 -10.77 5.22 -1.91
C TYR A 323 -9.49 5.73 -2.60
N GLY A 324 -9.39 5.61 -3.93
CA GLY A 324 -8.14 5.78 -4.67
C GLY A 324 -7.26 4.53 -4.58
N HIS A 325 -6.06 4.58 -5.18
CA HIS A 325 -5.18 3.42 -5.35
C HIS A 325 -4.74 2.69 -4.06
N SER A 326 -5.05 3.20 -2.87
CA SER A 326 -4.85 2.48 -1.62
C SER A 326 -5.53 3.16 -0.42
N SER A 327 -6.06 2.36 0.50
CA SER A 327 -6.71 2.80 1.74
C SER A 327 -5.74 3.35 2.79
N GLY A 328 -4.46 3.53 2.45
CA GLY A 328 -3.41 3.91 3.40
C GLY A 328 -2.77 2.72 4.13
N LEU A 329 -3.30 1.51 3.94
CA LEU A 329 -2.96 0.29 4.69
C LEU A 329 -2.51 -0.83 3.76
N SER A 330 -1.47 -1.56 4.15
CA SER A 330 -1.06 -2.79 3.48
C SER A 330 -2.10 -3.90 3.68
N PRO A 331 -2.39 -4.78 2.69
CA PRO A 331 -3.27 -5.93 2.88
C PRO A 331 -2.86 -6.82 4.06
N LEU A 332 -1.55 -7.01 4.25
CA LEU A 332 -1.02 -7.76 5.40
C LEU A 332 -1.37 -7.06 6.71
N ALA A 333 -1.31 -5.73 6.74
CA ALA A 333 -1.65 -4.95 7.92
C ALA A 333 -3.11 -5.15 8.34
N VAL A 334 -4.04 -5.23 7.37
CA VAL A 334 -5.45 -5.47 7.66
C VAL A 334 -5.67 -6.85 8.30
N VAL A 335 -5.00 -7.89 7.79
CA VAL A 335 -5.09 -9.26 8.35
C VAL A 335 -4.49 -9.32 9.75
N VAL A 336 -3.28 -8.80 9.93
CA VAL A 336 -2.60 -8.78 11.24
C VAL A 336 -3.40 -7.97 12.25
N ALA A 337 -3.94 -6.82 11.85
CA ALA A 337 -4.82 -6.02 12.66
C ALA A 337 -6.08 -6.79 13.05
N ALA A 338 -6.72 -7.50 12.10
CA ALA A 338 -7.94 -8.27 12.38
C ALA A 338 -7.67 -9.30 13.48
N ILE A 339 -6.56 -10.02 13.41
CA ILE A 339 -6.15 -10.98 14.45
C ILE A 339 -5.87 -10.28 15.78
N PHE A 340 -5.07 -9.23 15.77
CA PHE A 340 -4.65 -8.50 16.97
C PHE A 340 -5.85 -7.86 17.71
N TRP A 341 -6.69 -7.11 17.01
CA TRP A 341 -7.83 -6.43 17.62
C TRP A 341 -8.93 -7.41 18.03
N SER A 342 -9.13 -8.52 17.30
CA SER A 342 -10.05 -9.59 17.72
C SER A 342 -9.61 -10.22 19.04
N TRP A 343 -8.30 -10.47 19.19
CA TRP A 343 -7.76 -10.99 20.45
C TRP A 343 -7.92 -9.98 21.60
N LEU A 344 -7.74 -8.69 21.32
CA LEU A 344 -7.77 -7.63 22.34
C LEU A 344 -9.19 -7.35 22.85
N TRP A 345 -10.15 -7.12 21.95
CA TRP A 345 -11.51 -6.64 22.27
C TRP A 345 -12.63 -7.56 21.74
N GLY A 346 -12.31 -8.77 21.28
CA GLY A 346 -13.29 -9.74 20.81
C GLY A 346 -13.96 -9.32 19.49
N PRO A 347 -15.25 -9.66 19.28
CA PRO A 347 -15.98 -9.32 18.05
C PRO A 347 -16.01 -7.83 17.76
N ILE A 348 -16.07 -6.98 18.80
CA ILE A 348 -16.06 -5.52 18.63
C ILE A 348 -14.69 -5.08 18.11
N GLY A 349 -13.60 -5.64 18.64
CA GLY A 349 -12.25 -5.38 18.12
C GLY A 349 -12.08 -5.78 16.65
N LEU A 350 -12.67 -6.90 16.23
CA LEU A 350 -12.66 -7.31 14.82
C LEU A 350 -13.33 -6.28 13.92
N VAL A 351 -14.53 -5.81 14.29
CA VAL A 351 -15.27 -4.76 13.56
C VAL A 351 -14.46 -3.45 13.51
N LEU A 352 -13.77 -3.12 14.60
CA LEU A 352 -12.98 -1.89 14.71
C LEU A 352 -11.55 -2.01 14.18
N SER A 353 -11.14 -3.19 13.71
CA SER A 353 -9.75 -3.47 13.36
C SER A 353 -9.19 -2.52 12.29
N THR A 354 -9.83 -2.48 11.13
CA THR A 354 -9.43 -1.62 10.01
C THR A 354 -9.43 -0.14 10.39
N PRO A 355 -10.50 0.42 10.99
CA PRO A 355 -10.51 1.83 11.35
C PRO A 355 -9.49 2.21 12.43
N LEU A 356 -9.29 1.38 13.45
CA LEU A 356 -8.28 1.64 14.48
C LEU A 356 -6.87 1.62 13.90
N THR A 357 -6.60 0.68 12.99
CA THR A 357 -5.31 0.56 12.32
C THR A 357 -5.07 1.74 11.40
N LEU A 358 -6.12 2.21 10.70
CA LEU A 358 -6.04 3.43 9.91
C LEU A 358 -5.75 4.66 10.78
N CYS A 359 -6.41 4.81 11.94
CA CYS A 359 -6.09 5.87 12.90
C CYS A 359 -4.62 5.81 13.32
N LEU A 360 -4.14 4.61 13.67
CA LEU A 360 -2.77 4.40 14.14
C LEU A 360 -1.73 4.71 13.05
N VAL A 361 -1.94 4.23 11.83
CA VAL A 361 -1.08 4.53 10.68
C VAL A 361 -1.11 6.01 10.33
N THR A 362 -2.29 6.63 10.33
CA THR A 362 -2.43 8.05 10.02
C THR A 362 -1.71 8.91 11.07
N LEU A 363 -1.84 8.60 12.37
CA LEU A 363 -1.10 9.27 13.43
C LEU A 363 0.42 9.02 13.31
N GLY A 364 0.83 7.80 12.95
CA GLY A 364 2.23 7.45 12.72
C GLY A 364 2.90 8.24 11.60
N ARG A 365 2.15 8.69 10.59
CA ARG A 365 2.70 9.54 9.50
C ARG A 365 3.15 10.92 9.99
N TYR A 366 2.65 11.39 11.13
CA TYR A 366 2.93 12.75 11.63
C TYR A 366 3.69 12.79 12.96
N ALA A 367 3.74 11.68 13.69
CA ALA A 367 4.50 11.57 14.93
C ALA A 367 5.79 10.77 14.70
N ASP A 368 6.95 11.43 14.82
CA ASP A 368 8.26 10.82 14.53
C ASP A 368 8.50 9.50 15.28
N ARG A 369 8.05 9.41 16.54
CA ARG A 369 8.16 8.19 17.37
C ARG A 369 7.28 7.03 16.90
N LEU A 370 6.21 7.32 16.16
CA LEU A 370 5.23 6.35 15.65
C LEU A 370 5.40 6.12 14.14
N LYS A 371 6.40 6.75 13.49
CA LYS A 371 6.69 6.60 12.07
C LYS A 371 6.90 5.15 11.66
N PHE A 372 7.47 4.33 12.55
CA PHE A 372 7.64 2.90 12.31
C PHE A 372 6.30 2.18 12.06
N ILE A 373 5.20 2.60 12.69
CA ILE A 373 3.88 1.99 12.48
C ILE A 373 3.35 2.34 11.09
N ALA A 374 3.55 3.59 10.66
CA ALA A 374 3.18 4.02 9.32
C ALA A 374 3.98 3.30 8.24
N VAL A 375 5.25 2.95 8.50
CA VAL A 375 6.07 2.16 7.57
C VAL A 375 5.66 0.68 7.59
N LEU A 376 5.43 0.10 8.77
CA LEU A 376 5.13 -1.33 8.91
C LEU A 376 3.72 -1.71 8.42
N LEU A 377 2.74 -0.87 8.72
CA LEU A 377 1.32 -1.13 8.43
C LEU A 377 0.79 -0.32 7.25
N GLY A 378 1.57 0.64 6.76
CA GLY A 378 1.21 1.47 5.61
C GLY A 378 1.35 0.76 4.28
N ASP A 379 0.86 1.43 3.26
CA ASP A 379 0.86 1.03 1.84
C ASP A 379 1.99 1.68 1.03
N GLN A 380 2.78 2.57 1.64
CA GLN A 380 3.89 3.24 0.96
C GLN A 380 5.08 2.29 0.81
N PRO A 381 5.83 2.36 -0.30
CA PRO A 381 7.05 1.59 -0.46
C PRO A 381 8.00 1.89 0.71
N ALA A 382 8.46 0.83 1.39
CA ALA A 382 9.26 0.96 2.61
C ALA A 382 10.62 1.63 2.38
N LEU A 383 11.12 1.59 1.14
CA LEU A 383 12.36 2.21 0.69
C LEU A 383 12.06 3.17 -0.46
N THR A 384 12.79 4.28 -0.52
CA THR A 384 12.72 5.16 -1.70
C THR A 384 13.28 4.45 -2.93
N PRO A 385 12.92 4.86 -4.17
CA PRO A 385 13.51 4.27 -5.38
C PRO A 385 15.04 4.21 -5.36
N ALA A 386 15.70 5.27 -4.89
CA ALA A 386 17.15 5.32 -4.74
C ALA A 386 17.70 4.30 -3.72
N GLN A 387 16.99 4.12 -2.60
CA GLN A 387 17.35 3.11 -1.58
C GLN A 387 17.12 1.69 -2.09
N MET A 388 16.05 1.44 -2.86
CA MET A 388 15.82 0.15 -3.49
C MET A 388 16.90 -0.16 -4.52
N PHE A 389 17.24 0.80 -5.38
CA PHE A 389 18.35 0.68 -6.33
C PHE A 389 19.66 0.32 -5.61
N TYR A 390 20.00 1.07 -4.55
CA TYR A 390 21.17 0.77 -3.72
C TYR A 390 21.11 -0.62 -3.08
N GLN A 391 19.98 -1.02 -2.50
CA GLN A 391 19.80 -2.34 -1.90
C GLN A 391 20.00 -3.46 -2.93
N ARG A 392 19.55 -3.28 -4.17
CA ARG A 392 19.70 -4.28 -5.23
C ARG A 392 21.14 -4.42 -5.71
N LEU A 393 21.88 -3.31 -5.76
CA LEU A 393 23.33 -3.35 -5.97
C LEU A 393 24.05 -4.11 -4.85
N LEU A 394 23.66 -3.89 -3.59
CA LEU A 394 24.20 -4.64 -2.46
C LEU A 394 23.85 -6.14 -2.50
N ALA A 395 22.68 -6.47 -3.05
CA ALA A 395 22.20 -7.83 -3.20
C ALA A 395 22.79 -8.57 -4.40
N ASP A 396 23.58 -7.89 -5.25
CA ASP A 396 24.14 -8.43 -6.49
C ASP A 396 23.04 -8.94 -7.44
N ASP A 397 21.94 -8.18 -7.53
CA ASP A 397 20.73 -8.53 -8.31
C ASP A 397 20.41 -7.43 -9.34
N PRO A 398 21.18 -7.35 -10.45
CA PRO A 398 20.98 -6.33 -11.47
C PRO A 398 19.67 -6.51 -12.24
N GLN A 399 19.18 -7.74 -12.39
CA GLN A 399 17.94 -8.04 -13.11
C GLN A 399 16.72 -7.42 -12.41
N GLU A 400 16.61 -7.57 -11.08
CA GLU A 400 15.51 -6.94 -10.37
C GLU A 400 15.65 -5.40 -10.36
N ALA A 401 16.87 -4.86 -10.35
CA ALA A 401 17.10 -3.43 -10.49
C ALA A 401 16.62 -2.90 -11.88
N ILE A 402 16.88 -3.65 -12.95
CA ILE A 402 16.41 -3.35 -14.31
C ILE A 402 14.88 -3.40 -14.37
N ASP A 403 14.24 -4.43 -13.83
CA ASP A 403 12.77 -4.54 -13.78
C ASP A 403 12.11 -3.38 -13.02
N GLN A 404 12.77 -2.90 -11.96
CA GLN A 404 12.32 -1.70 -11.24
C GLN A 404 12.52 -0.43 -12.07
N ALA A 405 13.67 -0.28 -12.71
CA ALA A 405 13.96 0.83 -13.61
C ALA A 405 12.94 0.90 -14.75
N MET A 406 12.66 -0.22 -15.42
CA MET A 406 11.66 -0.31 -16.50
C MET A 406 10.26 0.09 -16.06
N ARG A 407 9.85 -0.28 -14.84
CA ARG A 407 8.56 0.14 -14.29
C ARG A 407 8.50 1.65 -14.08
N LEU A 408 9.56 2.22 -13.53
CA LEU A 408 9.67 3.66 -13.30
C LEU A 408 9.67 4.43 -14.62
N LEU A 409 10.47 3.99 -15.60
CA LEU A 409 10.62 4.63 -16.91
C LEU A 409 9.34 4.72 -17.75
N ARG A 410 8.27 3.99 -17.38
CA ARG A 410 6.93 4.17 -17.97
C ARG A 410 6.38 5.57 -17.73
N ASP A 411 6.66 6.12 -16.54
CA ASP A 411 6.07 7.38 -16.07
C ASP A 411 7.11 8.52 -15.99
N LEU A 412 8.40 8.21 -16.07
CA LEU A 412 9.49 9.19 -15.96
C LEU A 412 10.54 9.06 -17.08
N PRO A 413 11.11 10.20 -17.55
CA PRO A 413 12.22 10.20 -18.49
C PRO A 413 13.46 9.50 -17.95
N LEU A 414 14.27 8.93 -18.86
CA LEU A 414 15.51 8.24 -18.49
C LEU A 414 16.51 9.13 -17.73
N ILE A 415 16.61 10.41 -18.10
CA ILE A 415 17.49 11.34 -17.38
C ILE A 415 17.03 11.57 -15.95
N ASP A 416 15.71 11.63 -15.71
CA ASP A 416 15.13 11.79 -14.37
C ASP A 416 15.32 10.54 -13.53
N TYR A 417 15.31 9.36 -14.14
CA TYR A 417 15.69 8.12 -13.47
C TYR A 417 17.14 8.21 -12.97
N TYR A 418 18.07 8.56 -13.86
CA TYR A 418 19.47 8.64 -13.48
C TYR A 418 19.74 9.70 -12.41
N ASP A 419 19.08 10.86 -12.48
CA ASP A 419 19.32 11.94 -11.52
C ASP A 419 18.66 11.75 -10.15
N ASN A 420 17.46 11.19 -10.12
CA ASN A 420 16.68 11.07 -8.87
C ASN A 420 16.82 9.69 -8.21
N VAL A 421 17.17 8.66 -8.98
CA VAL A 421 17.24 7.27 -8.50
C VAL A 421 18.67 6.77 -8.49
N ALA A 422 19.29 6.62 -9.67
CA ALA A 422 20.60 5.99 -9.78
C ALA A 422 21.68 6.81 -9.06
N ARG A 423 21.76 8.11 -9.33
CA ARG A 423 22.73 9.03 -8.71
C ARG A 423 22.61 9.09 -7.19
N GLU A 424 21.39 9.15 -6.66
CA GLU A 424 21.16 9.17 -5.22
C GLU A 424 21.50 7.81 -4.58
N GLY A 425 21.22 6.70 -5.26
CA GLY A 425 21.65 5.37 -4.82
C GLY A 425 23.16 5.19 -4.86
N LEU A 426 23.84 5.71 -5.89
CA LEU A 426 25.31 5.76 -5.98
C LEU A 426 25.91 6.64 -4.87
N ARG A 427 25.23 7.72 -4.47
CA ARG A 427 25.65 8.56 -3.34
C ARG A 427 25.60 7.79 -2.02
N LEU A 428 24.57 6.95 -1.81
CA LEU A 428 24.48 6.05 -0.66
C LEU A 428 25.63 5.03 -0.68
N ALA A 429 25.85 4.36 -1.82
CA ALA A 429 26.93 3.40 -2.00
C ALA A 429 28.32 4.01 -1.77
N ARG A 430 28.56 5.21 -2.29
CA ARG A 430 29.80 5.98 -2.07
C ARG A 430 30.02 6.24 -0.59
N THR A 431 28.99 6.67 0.14
CA THR A 431 29.08 6.98 1.57
C THR A 431 29.54 5.75 2.37
N ASP A 432 29.01 4.56 2.07
CA ASP A 432 29.40 3.32 2.75
C ASP A 432 30.76 2.80 2.27
N THR A 433 31.14 3.08 1.02
CA THR A 433 32.49 2.81 0.50
C THR A 433 33.55 3.63 1.25
N LEU A 434 33.32 4.93 1.45
CA LEU A 434 34.21 5.81 2.22
C LEU A 434 34.35 5.39 3.69
N ARG A 435 33.34 4.71 4.24
CA ARG A 435 33.37 4.10 5.59
C ARG A 435 34.12 2.77 5.65
N GLY A 436 34.57 2.24 4.52
CA GLY A 436 35.27 0.95 4.44
C GLY A 436 34.36 -0.26 4.71
N VAL A 437 33.05 -0.15 4.45
CA VAL A 437 32.07 -1.22 4.68
C VAL A 437 32.25 -2.38 3.68
N PHE A 438 32.70 -2.08 2.46
CA PHE A 438 32.79 -3.07 1.37
C PHE A 438 34.21 -3.61 1.19
N SER A 439 34.29 -4.91 0.91
CA SER A 439 35.52 -5.53 0.43
C SER A 439 35.81 -5.15 -1.04
N PRO A 440 37.06 -5.21 -1.51
CA PRO A 440 37.40 -4.93 -2.91
C PRO A 440 36.65 -5.82 -3.90
N GLU A 441 36.45 -7.10 -3.57
CA GLU A 441 35.69 -8.04 -4.42
C GLU A 441 34.20 -7.65 -4.52
N GLN A 442 33.60 -7.14 -3.44
CA GLN A 442 32.22 -6.64 -3.47
C GLN A 442 32.09 -5.40 -4.34
N LEU A 443 33.05 -4.47 -4.27
CA LEU A 443 33.04 -3.27 -5.10
C LEU A 443 33.13 -3.59 -6.60
N VAL A 444 33.92 -4.60 -6.98
CA VAL A 444 33.99 -5.06 -8.37
C VAL A 444 32.64 -5.59 -8.85
N ARG A 445 31.99 -6.48 -8.08
CA ARG A 445 30.67 -7.02 -8.43
C ARG A 445 29.59 -5.94 -8.51
N MET A 446 29.60 -4.98 -7.58
CA MET A 446 28.67 -3.84 -7.61
C MET A 446 28.86 -2.99 -8.87
N ASN A 447 30.09 -2.78 -9.32
CA ASN A 447 30.38 -2.06 -10.56
C ASN A 447 29.95 -2.83 -11.81
N GLU A 448 30.21 -4.14 -11.85
CA GLU A 448 29.73 -5.00 -12.95
C GLU A 448 28.19 -4.95 -13.02
N SER A 449 27.50 -5.15 -11.89
CA SER A 449 26.05 -5.01 -11.80
C SER A 449 25.55 -3.62 -12.25
N LEU A 450 26.26 -2.54 -11.88
CA LEU A 450 25.91 -1.18 -12.30
C LEU A 450 26.03 -1.01 -13.82
N LEU A 451 27.10 -1.51 -14.42
CA LEU A 451 27.32 -1.43 -15.86
C LEU A 451 26.27 -2.26 -16.62
N ASP A 452 25.94 -3.46 -16.13
CA ASP A 452 24.88 -4.30 -16.69
C ASP A 452 23.53 -3.58 -16.69
N ILE A 453 23.20 -2.85 -15.60
CA ILE A 453 21.97 -2.04 -15.52
C ILE A 453 22.00 -0.91 -16.56
N VAL A 454 23.13 -0.21 -16.68
CA VAL A 454 23.26 0.93 -17.61
C VAL A 454 23.13 0.44 -19.07
N GLU A 455 23.84 -0.62 -19.43
CA GLU A 455 23.78 -1.26 -20.75
C GLU A 455 22.37 -1.75 -21.08
N SER A 456 21.72 -2.43 -20.14
CA SER A 456 20.34 -2.92 -20.35
C SER A 456 19.33 -1.79 -20.54
N LEU A 457 19.58 -0.61 -19.97
CA LEU A 457 18.72 0.56 -20.12
C LEU A 457 18.98 1.35 -21.42
N GLU A 458 20.04 1.04 -22.18
CA GLU A 458 20.37 1.71 -23.45
C GLU A 458 19.28 1.52 -24.50
N ASP A 459 18.77 0.30 -24.62
CA ASP A 459 17.69 -0.04 -25.55
C ASP A 459 16.31 0.48 -25.10
N ILE A 460 16.20 0.98 -23.86
CA ILE A 460 14.92 1.28 -23.22
C ILE A 460 14.68 2.79 -23.22
N GLY A 461 13.80 3.22 -24.13
CA GLY A 461 13.27 4.58 -24.13
C GLY A 461 12.30 4.82 -22.96
N GLY A 462 12.67 5.67 -22.00
CA GLY A 462 11.70 6.23 -21.03
C GLY A 462 10.75 7.26 -21.66
N ALA A 463 9.84 7.81 -20.85
CA ALA A 463 8.92 8.88 -21.27
C ALA A 463 9.66 10.08 -21.91
N PRO A 464 9.05 10.77 -22.89
CA PRO A 464 9.70 11.90 -23.56
C PRO A 464 10.04 13.02 -22.58
N ASP A 465 11.29 13.50 -22.64
CA ASP A 465 11.78 14.57 -21.76
C ASP A 465 11.41 15.95 -22.30
N GLU A 466 10.15 16.34 -22.09
CA GLU A 466 9.66 17.67 -22.49
C GLU A 466 10.27 18.80 -21.64
N ARG A 467 10.70 18.51 -20.41
CA ARG A 467 11.27 19.53 -19.50
C ARG A 467 12.65 19.99 -19.92
N LEU A 468 13.56 19.06 -20.22
CA LEU A 468 14.91 19.44 -20.64
C LEU A 468 14.87 20.24 -21.95
N LYS A 469 13.97 19.84 -22.86
CA LYS A 469 13.69 20.60 -24.09
C LYS A 469 13.29 22.05 -23.80
N LEU A 470 12.39 22.27 -22.83
CA LEU A 470 11.95 23.61 -22.39
C LEU A 470 13.08 24.41 -21.70
N GLU A 471 13.90 23.77 -20.87
CA GLU A 471 15.03 24.42 -20.19
C GLU A 471 16.12 24.85 -21.17
N ILE A 472 16.43 24.01 -22.17
CA ILE A 472 17.37 24.36 -23.26
C ILE A 472 16.83 25.53 -24.08
N ALA A 473 15.53 25.51 -24.43
CA ALA A 473 14.91 26.60 -25.16
C ALA A 473 15.03 27.95 -24.40
N GLY A 474 14.72 27.95 -23.10
CA GLY A 474 14.83 29.15 -22.26
C GLY A 474 16.27 29.63 -22.04
N ALA A 475 17.24 28.72 -21.90
CA ALA A 475 18.64 29.08 -21.76
C ALA A 475 19.20 29.73 -23.03
N VAL A 476 18.76 29.31 -24.21
CA VAL A 476 19.21 29.90 -25.48
C VAL A 476 18.51 31.23 -25.79
N GLU A 477 17.23 31.40 -25.43
CA GLU A 477 16.54 32.70 -25.50
C GLU A 477 17.27 33.78 -24.69
N SER A 478 17.83 33.40 -23.53
CA SER A 478 18.63 34.32 -22.71
C SER A 478 19.99 34.69 -23.31
N ALA A 479 20.46 33.97 -24.34
CA ALA A 479 21.73 34.17 -25.03
C ALA A 479 21.58 34.83 -26.42
N GLY A 480 20.35 35.07 -26.91
CA GLY A 480 20.05 35.72 -28.20
C GLY A 480 19.29 37.05 -28.05
N PRO A 481 19.17 37.88 -29.12
CA PRO A 481 18.36 39.08 -29.09
C PRO A 481 16.87 38.71 -28.97
N ALA A 482 16.18 39.32 -28.00
CA ALA A 482 14.77 39.07 -27.70
C ALA A 482 13.87 39.22 -28.94
N ALA A 483 13.08 38.18 -29.25
CA ALA A 483 12.01 38.23 -30.24
C ALA A 483 10.66 37.93 -29.59
N ASP A 484 9.63 38.66 -30.03
CA ASP A 484 8.32 38.81 -29.39
C ASP A 484 7.50 37.51 -29.28
N ALA A 485 6.87 37.30 -28.12
CA ALA A 485 6.10 36.11 -27.77
C ALA A 485 4.62 36.19 -28.23
N ASN A 486 4.14 35.21 -29.01
CA ASN A 486 2.72 34.97 -29.29
C ASN A 486 2.36 33.47 -29.29
N ALA A 487 1.06 33.19 -29.07
CA ALA A 487 0.52 31.89 -28.64
C ALA A 487 0.45 30.77 -29.70
N ASP A 488 0.78 31.02 -30.96
CA ASP A 488 0.95 29.97 -32.00
C ASP A 488 2.24 29.15 -31.83
N GLY A 489 3.13 29.60 -30.94
CA GLY A 489 4.49 29.09 -30.83
C GLY A 489 4.66 27.66 -30.32
N ALA A 490 3.63 26.86 -29.99
CA ALA A 490 3.85 25.51 -29.46
C ALA A 490 4.33 24.52 -30.54
N ARG A 491 3.89 24.69 -31.80
CA ARG A 491 4.35 23.88 -32.95
C ARG A 491 5.60 24.47 -33.61
N GLU A 492 5.78 25.80 -33.58
CA GLU A 492 7.05 26.44 -33.97
C GLU A 492 8.18 26.13 -32.98
N ARG A 493 7.92 26.08 -31.66
CA ARG A 493 8.93 25.74 -30.62
C ARG A 493 9.54 24.35 -30.77
N GLU A 494 8.78 23.36 -31.24
CA GLU A 494 9.31 22.01 -31.51
C GLU A 494 10.19 21.98 -32.77
N HIS A 495 9.87 22.81 -33.76
CA HIS A 495 10.66 23.00 -34.98
C HIS A 495 11.93 23.82 -34.73
N ASP A 496 11.85 24.87 -33.91
CA ASP A 496 12.99 25.71 -33.50
C ASP A 496 13.97 24.95 -32.62
N LEU A 497 13.50 24.10 -31.69
CA LEU A 497 14.39 23.29 -30.86
C LEU A 497 15.18 22.26 -31.68
N ALA A 498 14.56 21.65 -32.70
CA ALA A 498 15.24 20.76 -33.63
C ALA A 498 16.30 21.51 -34.47
N ALA A 499 16.02 22.76 -34.86
CA ALA A 499 16.98 23.64 -35.54
C ALA A 499 18.11 24.14 -34.62
N LEU A 500 17.83 24.31 -33.31
CA LEU A 500 18.76 24.76 -32.28
C LEU A 500 19.74 23.67 -31.80
N ILE A 501 19.29 22.41 -31.73
CA ILE A 501 20.15 21.25 -31.37
C ILE A 501 20.92 20.72 -32.59
N ALA A 502 20.43 20.97 -33.81
CA ALA A 502 21.11 20.59 -35.06
C ALA A 502 22.61 20.93 -35.13
N PRO A 503 23.08 22.15 -34.75
CA PRO A 503 24.51 22.47 -34.75
C PRO A 503 25.34 21.70 -33.71
N ALA A 504 24.75 21.26 -32.61
CA ALA A 504 25.46 20.47 -31.59
C ALA A 504 25.56 18.98 -31.94
N ARG A 505 24.79 18.49 -32.93
CA ARG A 505 24.80 17.08 -33.32
C ARG A 505 26.17 16.67 -33.88
N GLY A 506 26.72 15.60 -33.33
CA GLY A 506 28.03 15.08 -33.70
C GLY A 506 29.22 15.81 -33.06
N ALA A 507 29.00 16.74 -32.12
CA ALA A 507 30.12 17.29 -31.37
C ALA A 507 30.81 16.19 -30.55
N ASN A 508 32.14 16.14 -30.65
CA ASN A 508 32.97 15.15 -29.97
C ASN A 508 33.10 15.51 -28.48
N VAL A 509 32.66 14.60 -27.61
CA VAL A 509 32.72 14.76 -26.15
C VAL A 509 33.63 13.69 -25.56
N LEU A 510 34.66 14.05 -24.81
CA LEU A 510 35.48 13.08 -24.08
C LEU A 510 35.06 13.02 -22.62
N CYS A 511 34.49 11.90 -22.19
CA CYS A 511 34.08 11.63 -20.81
C CYS A 511 35.17 10.87 -20.07
N ILE A 512 35.79 11.49 -19.06
CA ILE A 512 36.89 10.94 -18.28
C ILE A 512 36.40 10.60 -16.87
N ALA A 513 36.57 9.34 -16.45
CA ALA A 513 36.26 8.92 -15.08
C ALA A 513 37.27 9.51 -14.09
N GLY A 514 36.77 9.91 -12.91
CA GLY A 514 37.58 10.23 -11.75
C GLY A 514 38.26 9.00 -11.12
N ARG A 515 38.52 9.05 -9.81
CA ARG A 515 39.13 7.94 -9.06
C ARG A 515 38.17 7.25 -8.08
N GLY A 516 36.93 7.72 -8.00
CA GLY A 516 35.90 7.15 -7.15
C GLY A 516 35.53 5.74 -7.61
N ALA A 517 35.07 4.91 -6.66
CA ALA A 517 34.74 3.52 -6.92
C ALA A 517 33.64 3.35 -7.99
N PHE A 518 32.74 4.33 -8.15
CA PHE A 518 31.60 4.27 -9.08
C PHE A 518 31.69 5.33 -10.19
N ASP A 519 32.85 5.96 -10.38
CA ASP A 519 33.02 7.02 -11.38
C ASP A 519 32.93 6.46 -12.81
N ASP A 520 33.35 5.20 -13.04
CA ASP A 520 33.20 4.53 -14.33
C ASP A 520 31.72 4.31 -14.69
N ALA A 521 30.88 3.97 -13.71
CA ALA A 521 29.43 3.86 -13.92
C ALA A 521 28.80 5.23 -14.22
N ALA A 522 29.27 6.31 -13.57
CA ALA A 522 28.83 7.66 -13.89
C ALA A 522 29.21 8.09 -15.33
N VAL A 523 30.39 7.67 -15.81
CA VAL A 523 30.79 7.84 -17.22
C VAL A 523 29.88 7.06 -18.15
N ALA A 524 29.58 5.80 -17.86
CA ALA A 524 28.71 4.98 -18.69
C ALA A 524 27.30 5.62 -18.85
N ILE A 525 26.72 6.11 -17.74
CA ILE A 525 25.45 6.84 -17.75
C ILE A 525 25.54 8.11 -18.61
N ALA A 526 26.59 8.90 -18.44
CA ALA A 526 26.77 10.14 -19.20
C ALA A 526 26.92 9.87 -20.70
N VAL A 527 27.70 8.87 -21.09
CA VAL A 527 27.90 8.46 -22.49
C VAL A 527 26.56 8.07 -23.11
N GLN A 528 25.80 7.21 -22.46
CA GLN A 528 24.47 6.79 -22.92
C GLN A 528 23.52 7.99 -23.10
N LEU A 529 23.46 8.90 -22.13
CA LEU A 529 22.63 10.10 -22.22
C LEU A 529 23.07 11.03 -23.36
N LEU A 530 24.36 11.34 -23.46
CA LEU A 530 24.90 12.24 -24.50
C LEU A 530 24.68 11.67 -25.91
N THR A 531 24.89 10.36 -26.11
CA THR A 531 24.59 9.66 -27.37
C THR A 531 23.11 9.81 -27.73
N ARG A 532 22.21 9.65 -26.76
CA ARG A 532 20.77 9.80 -26.96
C ARG A 532 20.35 11.23 -27.37
N PHE A 533 21.09 12.24 -26.93
CA PHE A 533 20.90 13.64 -27.35
C PHE A 533 21.63 14.00 -28.65
N GLY A 534 22.29 13.03 -29.31
CA GLY A 534 22.89 13.19 -30.64
C GLY A 534 24.33 13.73 -30.64
N LEU A 535 25.02 13.71 -29.49
CA LEU A 535 26.45 14.00 -29.38
C LEU A 535 27.27 12.74 -29.70
N ALA A 536 28.58 12.90 -29.93
CA ALA A 536 29.51 11.78 -30.16
C ALA A 536 30.44 11.60 -28.93
N PRO A 537 29.96 10.99 -27.83
CA PRO A 537 30.77 10.81 -26.64
C PRO A 537 31.76 9.63 -26.76
N ALA A 538 32.94 9.80 -26.17
CA ALA A 538 33.95 8.76 -25.99
C ALA A 538 34.29 8.62 -24.50
N ALA A 539 34.35 7.39 -23.99
CA ALA A 539 34.71 7.11 -22.60
C ALA A 539 36.23 6.90 -22.44
N ALA A 540 36.79 7.41 -21.34
CA ALA A 540 38.15 7.11 -20.92
C ALA A 540 38.23 6.92 -19.40
N THR A 541 38.86 5.84 -18.95
CA THR A 541 39.15 5.67 -17.51
C THR A 541 40.31 6.57 -17.09
N TYR A 542 40.40 6.85 -15.78
CA TYR A 542 41.53 7.62 -15.23
C TYR A 542 42.89 7.01 -15.61
N GLU A 543 43.01 5.68 -15.60
CA GLU A 543 44.23 4.99 -16.00
C GLU A 543 44.56 5.15 -17.48
N GLN A 544 43.56 5.01 -18.35
CA GLN A 544 43.73 5.15 -19.80
C GLN A 544 44.19 6.57 -20.15
N PHE A 545 43.55 7.59 -19.57
CA PHE A 545 43.94 9.00 -19.77
C PHE A 545 45.35 9.30 -19.23
N ARG A 546 45.72 8.68 -18.09
CA ARG A 546 47.07 8.82 -17.52
C ARG A 546 48.13 8.14 -18.38
N LYS A 547 47.87 6.93 -18.89
CA LYS A 547 48.80 6.13 -19.70
C LYS A 547 49.01 6.69 -21.11
N ARG A 548 48.01 7.36 -21.70
CA ARG A 548 48.13 8.09 -22.98
C ARG A 548 49.06 9.33 -22.95
N HIS A 549 49.96 9.43 -21.96
CA HIS A 549 50.92 10.53 -21.79
C HIS A 549 51.91 10.73 -22.94
N THR A 550 52.09 9.70 -23.78
CA THR A 550 53.04 9.66 -24.88
C THR A 550 52.46 10.04 -26.24
N ASP A 551 51.16 10.34 -26.32
CA ASP A 551 50.47 10.66 -27.57
C ASP A 551 49.80 12.05 -27.47
N PRO A 552 50.28 13.07 -28.21
CA PRO A 552 49.66 14.39 -28.23
C PRO A 552 48.23 14.39 -28.82
N ASP A 553 47.83 13.33 -29.56
CA ASP A 553 46.47 13.16 -30.09
C ASP A 553 45.53 12.41 -29.11
N ALA A 554 45.95 12.17 -27.87
CA ALA A 554 45.23 11.35 -26.89
C ALA A 554 43.81 11.84 -26.53
N THR A 555 43.56 13.14 -26.68
CA THR A 555 42.27 13.80 -26.49
C THR A 555 41.39 13.77 -27.73
N GLY A 556 41.93 13.39 -28.90
CA GLY A 556 41.28 13.49 -30.21
C GLY A 556 40.86 14.93 -30.54
N ASP A 557 40.06 15.10 -31.60
CA ASP A 557 39.36 16.35 -31.95
C ASP A 557 38.19 16.65 -30.97
N ALA A 558 38.36 16.38 -29.67
CA ALA A 558 37.32 16.57 -28.67
C ALA A 558 37.12 18.06 -28.39
N THR A 559 35.97 18.59 -28.80
CA THR A 559 35.55 19.97 -28.54
C THR A 559 35.13 20.20 -27.08
N ILE A 560 34.72 19.13 -26.39
CA ILE A 560 34.21 19.17 -25.02
C ILE A 560 34.87 18.04 -24.22
N VAL A 561 35.37 18.36 -23.02
CA VAL A 561 35.92 17.36 -22.09
C VAL A 561 35.13 17.38 -20.79
N CYS A 562 34.53 16.24 -20.44
CA CYS A 562 33.77 16.04 -19.22
C CYS A 562 34.58 15.19 -18.23
N VAL A 563 34.87 15.72 -17.04
CA VAL A 563 35.46 14.94 -15.95
C VAL A 563 34.36 14.54 -14.98
N LEU A 564 34.09 13.24 -14.89
CA LEU A 564 32.97 12.66 -14.15
C LEU A 564 33.44 12.03 -12.84
N THR A 565 33.06 12.61 -11.71
CA THR A 565 33.32 12.07 -10.37
C THR A 565 32.19 12.36 -9.39
N LEU A 566 31.85 11.34 -8.58
CA LEU A 566 30.92 11.49 -7.47
C LEU A 566 31.57 12.23 -6.27
N ASP A 567 32.90 12.40 -6.27
CA ASP A 567 33.67 13.15 -5.27
C ASP A 567 33.78 14.65 -5.56
N ALA A 568 33.11 15.17 -6.60
CA ALA A 568 33.32 16.54 -7.09
C ALA A 568 33.16 17.61 -6.01
N ALA A 569 32.16 17.47 -5.13
CA ALA A 569 31.89 18.38 -4.01
C ALA A 569 33.06 18.53 -3.02
N GLU A 570 33.86 17.48 -2.85
CA GLU A 570 34.95 17.48 -1.87
C GLU A 570 36.26 18.05 -2.44
N ALA A 571 36.26 18.41 -3.73
CA ALA A 571 37.39 18.96 -4.48
C ALA A 571 38.75 18.28 -4.17
N PRO A 572 38.84 16.94 -4.22
CA PRO A 572 40.03 16.22 -3.78
C PRO A 572 41.26 16.59 -4.61
N LEU A 573 42.46 16.53 -4.01
CA LEU A 573 43.71 16.91 -4.66
C LEU A 573 43.98 16.18 -5.98
N TYR A 574 43.49 14.94 -6.12
CA TYR A 574 43.65 14.20 -7.37
C TYR A 574 42.84 14.83 -8.52
N LEU A 575 41.66 15.38 -8.22
CA LEU A 575 40.75 16.01 -9.18
C LEU A 575 41.39 17.30 -9.70
N GLN A 576 41.90 18.15 -8.81
CA GLN A 576 42.62 19.37 -9.21
C GLN A 576 43.79 19.06 -10.16
N ASN A 577 44.58 18.03 -9.83
CA ASN A 577 45.68 17.59 -10.69
C ASN A 577 45.21 17.00 -12.03
N LEU A 578 44.02 16.37 -12.06
CA LEU A 578 43.44 15.86 -13.30
C LEU A 578 42.95 17.03 -14.17
N LEU A 579 42.23 17.99 -13.61
CA LEU A 579 41.73 19.17 -14.32
C LEU A 579 42.87 19.98 -14.92
N ARG A 580 43.93 20.23 -14.15
CA ARG A 580 45.12 20.94 -14.67
C ARG A 580 45.74 20.24 -15.88
N ARG A 581 45.87 18.91 -15.82
CA ARG A 581 46.39 18.11 -16.94
C ARG A 581 45.48 18.09 -18.16
N VAL A 582 44.16 18.11 -17.95
CA VAL A 582 43.19 18.20 -19.04
C VAL A 582 43.31 19.56 -19.73
N GLN A 583 43.37 20.65 -18.97
CA GLN A 583 43.53 22.01 -19.49
C GLN A 583 44.88 22.21 -20.21
N GLU A 584 45.97 21.64 -19.70
CA GLU A 584 47.28 21.65 -20.36
C GLU A 584 47.28 20.91 -21.72
N ARG A 585 46.44 19.87 -21.88
CA ARG A 585 46.40 19.03 -23.09
C ARG A 585 45.36 19.48 -24.12
N ALA A 586 44.26 20.07 -23.68
CA ALA A 586 43.17 20.52 -24.53
C ALA A 586 42.76 21.94 -24.15
N PRO A 587 43.63 22.95 -24.38
CA PRO A 587 43.37 24.33 -23.97
C PRO A 587 42.19 24.97 -24.74
N ALA A 588 41.84 24.43 -25.91
CA ALA A 588 40.73 24.90 -26.73
C ALA A 588 39.39 24.20 -26.42
N ALA A 589 39.39 23.14 -25.61
CA ALA A 589 38.18 22.38 -25.31
C ALA A 589 37.42 22.98 -24.13
N THR A 590 36.08 22.95 -24.19
CA THR A 590 35.26 23.36 -23.04
C THR A 590 35.32 22.29 -21.96
N LEU A 591 35.82 22.66 -20.77
CA LEU A 591 35.95 21.76 -19.63
C LEU A 591 34.68 21.79 -18.77
N ILE A 592 34.09 20.61 -18.55
CA ILE A 592 32.92 20.42 -17.69
C ILE A 592 33.26 19.40 -16.61
N VAL A 593 32.92 19.67 -15.36
CA VAL A 593 33.15 18.80 -14.21
C VAL A 593 31.81 18.50 -13.52
N GLY A 594 31.46 17.24 -13.35
CA GLY A 594 30.24 16.78 -12.66
C GLY A 594 30.45 15.34 -12.19
N VAL A 595 29.60 14.57 -11.52
CA VAL A 595 28.21 14.66 -11.11
C VAL A 595 28.23 14.14 -9.68
N GLY A 596 28.24 15.05 -8.70
CA GLY A 596 28.45 14.70 -7.29
C GLY A 596 28.58 15.90 -6.35
N GLY A 597 27.49 16.68 -6.15
CA GLY A 597 27.44 17.76 -5.15
C GLY A 597 26.33 18.80 -5.40
N PRO A 598 25.71 19.39 -4.35
CA PRO A 598 24.79 20.51 -4.51
C PRO A 598 25.56 21.79 -4.86
N GLY A 599 25.43 22.26 -6.10
CA GLY A 599 25.26 23.68 -6.46
C GLY A 599 26.30 24.73 -6.04
N GLU A 600 27.41 24.39 -5.40
CA GLU A 600 28.50 25.35 -5.20
C GLU A 600 29.53 25.16 -6.30
N SER A 601 29.83 26.28 -6.97
CA SER A 601 31.01 26.48 -7.80
C SER A 601 32.19 25.70 -7.22
N VAL A 602 33.03 25.11 -8.07
CA VAL A 602 34.38 24.66 -7.69
C VAL A 602 35.19 25.92 -7.32
N ALA A 603 34.77 26.63 -6.27
CA ALA A 603 35.31 27.87 -5.74
C ALA A 603 36.55 27.50 -4.93
N GLY A 604 37.59 27.14 -5.66
CA GLY A 604 38.82 26.59 -5.12
C GLY A 604 39.75 26.07 -6.21
N ALA A 605 39.25 25.79 -7.42
CA ALA A 605 40.10 25.83 -8.60
C ALA A 605 40.47 27.30 -8.84
N SER A 606 41.76 27.57 -9.01
CA SER A 606 42.33 28.90 -9.28
C SER A 606 41.43 29.73 -10.19
N ALA A 607 41.37 31.05 -9.94
CA ALA A 607 40.63 32.07 -10.68
C ALA A 607 41.01 32.23 -12.18
N ASP A 608 41.49 31.16 -12.82
CA ASP A 608 42.17 31.10 -14.11
C ASP A 608 41.73 29.87 -14.94
N SER A 609 40.70 29.10 -14.51
CA SER A 609 40.15 27.98 -15.30
C SER A 609 38.67 28.20 -15.63
N ASP A 610 38.32 28.27 -16.91
CA ASP A 610 36.96 28.36 -17.49
C ASP A 610 36.10 27.07 -17.29
N ALA A 611 36.37 26.29 -16.23
CA ALA A 611 35.70 25.01 -15.99
C ALA A 611 34.27 25.21 -15.49
N ARG A 612 33.29 24.62 -16.19
CA ARG A 612 31.87 24.64 -15.79
C ARG A 612 31.55 23.45 -14.88
N SER A 613 30.68 23.63 -13.90
CA SER A 613 30.27 22.57 -12.96
C SER A 613 28.85 22.08 -13.25
N ALA A 614 28.65 20.76 -13.24
CA ALA A 614 27.35 20.09 -13.40
C ALA A 614 26.99 19.31 -12.12
N ALA A 615 25.87 19.68 -11.48
CA ALA A 615 25.41 19.01 -10.27
C ALA A 615 24.65 17.70 -10.58
N THR A 616 24.01 17.65 -11.74
CA THR A 616 23.18 16.54 -12.22
C THR A 616 23.59 16.09 -13.63
N PHE A 617 23.15 14.91 -14.05
CA PHE A 617 23.30 14.45 -15.43
C PHE A 617 22.50 15.34 -16.39
N ARG A 618 21.34 15.86 -15.96
CA ARG A 618 20.59 16.90 -16.67
C ARG A 618 21.42 18.15 -16.95
N ASP A 619 22.07 18.71 -15.93
CA ASP A 619 22.95 19.88 -16.08
C ASP A 619 24.12 19.57 -17.02
N LEU A 620 24.71 18.37 -16.89
CA LEU A 620 25.81 17.92 -17.73
C LEU A 620 25.42 17.92 -19.22
N VAL A 621 24.29 17.30 -19.55
CA VAL A 621 23.77 17.24 -20.92
C VAL A 621 23.46 18.65 -21.44
N GLY A 622 22.79 19.48 -20.64
CA GLY A 622 22.49 20.87 -21.01
C GLY A 622 23.74 21.68 -21.33
N LEU A 623 24.77 21.60 -20.48
CA LEU A 623 26.05 22.28 -20.70
C LEU A 623 26.79 21.77 -21.94
N CYS A 624 26.76 20.46 -22.21
CA CYS A 624 27.38 19.89 -23.40
C CYS A 624 26.68 20.36 -24.68
N LEU A 625 25.34 20.41 -24.69
CA LEU A 625 24.57 20.89 -25.83
C LEU A 625 24.83 22.37 -26.10
N LEU A 626 24.90 23.20 -25.06
CA LEU A 626 25.27 24.61 -25.17
C LEU A 626 26.70 24.79 -25.70
N ALA A 627 27.66 24.02 -25.18
CA ALA A 627 29.05 24.08 -25.64
C ALA A 627 29.21 23.62 -27.10
N GLY A 628 28.50 22.56 -27.50
CA GLY A 628 28.51 22.05 -28.88
C GLY A 628 27.89 23.03 -29.87
N GLY A 629 26.81 23.72 -29.48
CA GLY A 629 26.19 24.77 -30.31
C GLY A 629 27.07 26.00 -30.50
N VAL A 630 27.93 26.33 -29.52
CA VAL A 630 28.92 27.42 -29.62
C VAL A 630 30.10 27.01 -30.51
N ALA A 631 30.60 25.78 -30.39
CA ALA A 631 31.73 25.29 -31.18
C ALA A 631 31.41 25.13 -32.68
N ALA A 632 30.13 25.00 -33.04
CA ALA A 632 29.67 24.87 -34.42
C ALA A 632 29.41 26.21 -35.16
N ARG A 633 29.55 27.36 -34.47
CA ARG A 633 29.45 28.68 -35.11
C ARG A 633 30.83 29.13 -35.60
N PRO A 634 30.98 29.51 -36.88
CA PRO A 634 32.27 29.87 -37.48
C PRO A 634 32.88 31.15 -36.92
#